data_AF-A0A954W641-F1
#
_entry.id   AF-A0A954W641-F1
#
_cell.length_a   1.000
_cell.length_b   1.000
_cell.length_c   1.000
_cell.angle_alpha   90.00
_cell.angle_beta   90.00
_cell.angle_gamma   90.00
#
_symmetry.space_group_name_H-M   'P 1'
#
loop_
_entity.id
_entity.type
_entity.pdbx_description
1 polymer ?
#
loop_
_entity_poly.entity_id
_entity_poly.type
_entity_poly.pdbx_seq_one_letter_code
_entity_poly.pdbx_strand_id
1 'polypeptide(L)'
;ETHSVREFCELAFAVAELPITWEGSGVEERAIDPNGRVVIEIDPRYFRPAEVDLLCGDASKAQRELKWRPKVGFRELVQLMVEADMRESR
;
A
#
# COMPACT_ATOMS: atom_id res chain seq x y z
N GLU A 1 -13.63 2.06 -0.90
CA GLU A 1 -12.84 0.82 -0.96
C GLU A 1 -11.90 0.77 0.23
N THR A 2 -11.36 -0.40 0.54
CA THR A 2 -10.36 -0.60 1.61
C THR A 2 -9.37 -1.65 1.11
N HIS A 3 -8.09 -1.44 1.42
CA HIS A 3 -6.99 -2.26 0.94
C HIS A 3 -5.99 -2.49 2.08
N SER A 4 -5.25 -3.57 2.02
CA SER A 4 -4.23 -3.88 3.03
C SER A 4 -2.93 -3.12 2.76
N VAL A 5 -2.11 -2.94 3.79
CA VAL A 5 -0.73 -2.43 3.64
C VAL A 5 0.08 -3.34 2.71
N ARG A 6 -0.13 -4.66 2.79
CA ARG A 6 0.51 -5.64 1.90
C ARG A 6 0.20 -5.36 0.42
N GLU A 7 -1.08 -5.18 0.08
CA GLU A 7 -1.50 -4.89 -1.30
C GLU A 7 -0.90 -3.57 -1.79
N PHE A 8 -0.80 -2.55 -0.93
CA PHE A 8 -0.13 -1.30 -1.25
C PHE A 8 1.35 -1.55 -1.62
N CYS A 9 2.08 -2.33 -0.80
CA CYS A 9 3.47 -2.69 -1.07
C CYS A 9 3.60 -3.45 -2.41
N GLU A 10 2.79 -4.49 -2.63
CA GLU A 10 2.83 -5.28 -3.86
C GLU A 10 2.61 -4.43 -5.11
N LEU A 11 1.62 -3.53 -5.10
CA LEU A 11 1.36 -2.62 -6.21
C LEU A 11 2.48 -1.60 -6.40
N ALA A 12 3.01 -1.03 -5.32
CA ALA A 12 4.08 -0.04 -5.40
C ALA A 12 5.35 -0.65 -6.04
N PHE A 13 5.73 -1.84 -5.59
CA PHE A 13 6.85 -2.59 -6.14
C PHE A 13 6.62 -3.03 -7.59
N ALA A 14 5.38 -3.40 -7.96
CA ALA A 14 5.03 -3.69 -9.34
C ALA A 14 5.15 -2.46 -10.26
N VAL A 15 4.72 -1.27 -9.80
CA VAL A 15 4.91 -0.01 -10.54
C VAL A 15 6.39 0.33 -10.73
N ALA A 16 7.23 0.00 -9.74
CA ALA A 16 8.68 0.14 -9.81
C ALA A 16 9.39 -0.98 -10.61
N GLU A 17 8.65 -1.82 -11.34
CA GLU A 17 9.16 -2.95 -12.13
C GLU A 17 9.94 -3.99 -11.30
N LEU A 18 9.61 -4.12 -10.02
CA LEU A 18 10.26 -5.02 -9.06
C LEU A 18 9.23 -5.85 -8.28
N PRO A 19 8.44 -6.73 -8.94
CA PRO A 19 7.41 -7.52 -8.25
C PRO A 19 8.02 -8.39 -7.15
N ILE A 20 7.39 -8.38 -5.97
CA ILE A 20 7.89 -9.06 -4.76
C ILE A 20 7.11 -10.34 -4.46
N THR A 21 7.78 -11.28 -3.80
CA THR A 21 7.16 -12.48 -3.22
C THR A 21 7.36 -12.49 -1.71
N TRP A 22 6.33 -12.92 -0.98
CA TRP A 22 6.38 -13.01 0.48
C TRP A 22 6.79 -14.39 0.96
N GLU A 23 7.69 -14.43 1.93
CA GLU A 23 8.13 -15.66 2.60
C GLU A 23 8.12 -15.46 4.12
N GLY A 24 7.82 -16.54 4.87
CA GLY A 24 7.70 -16.49 6.33
C GLY A 24 6.29 -16.15 6.81
N SER A 25 6.17 -15.75 8.08
CA SER A 25 4.89 -15.38 8.69
C SER A 25 5.08 -14.51 9.94
N GLY A 26 4.10 -13.68 10.25
CA GLY A 26 4.16 -12.80 11.42
C GLY A 26 5.34 -11.83 11.33
N VAL A 27 6.06 -11.64 12.43
CA VAL A 27 7.22 -10.74 12.49
C VAL A 27 8.43 -11.23 11.69
N GLU A 28 8.47 -12.54 11.37
CA GLU A 28 9.55 -13.13 10.57
C GLU A 28 9.25 -13.10 9.07
N GLU A 29 8.09 -12.55 8.67
CA GLU A 29 7.71 -12.43 7.27
C GLU A 29 8.52 -11.35 6.55
N ARG A 30 8.89 -11.64 5.30
CA ARG A 30 9.75 -10.80 4.46
C ARG A 30 9.26 -10.79 3.03
N ALA A 31 9.54 -9.70 2.31
CA ALA A 31 9.33 -9.65 0.87
C ALA A 31 10.67 -9.69 0.13
N ILE A 32 10.72 -10.52 -0.92
CA ILE A 32 11.91 -10.80 -1.71
C ILE A 32 11.68 -10.33 -3.15
N ASP A 33 12.67 -9.64 -3.72
CA ASP A 33 12.65 -9.20 -5.11
C ASP A 33 13.05 -10.33 -6.10
N PRO A 34 12.93 -10.13 -7.43
CA PRO A 34 13.32 -11.15 -8.40
C PRO A 34 14.82 -11.50 -8.40
N ASN A 35 15.67 -10.69 -7.75
CA ASN A 35 17.11 -10.93 -7.61
C ASN A 35 17.45 -11.70 -6.32
N GLY A 36 16.44 -12.13 -5.54
CA GLY A 36 16.64 -12.83 -4.28
C GLY A 36 17.03 -11.91 -3.12
N ARG A 37 16.83 -10.59 -3.24
CA ARG A 37 17.13 -9.62 -2.18
C ARG A 37 15.91 -9.41 -1.31
N VAL A 38 16.12 -9.37 0.00
CA VAL A 38 15.08 -8.93 0.93
C VAL A 38 14.89 -7.41 0.79
N VAL A 39 13.67 -7.01 0.44
CA VAL A 39 13.32 -5.60 0.21
C VAL A 39 12.30 -5.06 1.21
N ILE A 40 11.62 -5.94 1.96
CA ILE A 40 10.75 -5.58 3.08
C ILE A 40 11.00 -6.57 4.23
N GLU A 41 11.13 -6.05 5.44
CA GLU A 41 11.13 -6.79 6.71
C GLU A 41 10.14 -6.16 7.69
N ILE A 42 9.61 -6.95 8.61
CA ILE A 42 8.65 -6.48 9.62
C ILE A 42 9.37 -6.25 10.95
N ASP A 43 9.40 -5.00 11.41
CA ASP A 43 9.95 -4.64 12.71
C ASP A 43 8.81 -4.31 13.70
N PRO A 44 8.65 -5.08 14.80
CA PRO A 44 7.63 -4.85 15.81
C PRO A 44 7.65 -3.45 16.43
N ARG A 45 8.76 -2.71 16.32
CA ARG A 45 8.84 -1.32 16.80
C ARG A 45 7.84 -0.39 16.12
N TYR A 46 7.37 -0.73 14.93
CA TYR A 46 6.38 0.07 14.19
C TYR A 46 4.93 -0.29 14.54
N PHE A 47 4.71 -1.33 15.37
CA PHE A 47 3.37 -1.70 15.81
C PHE A 47 2.85 -0.70 16.83
N ARG A 48 1.54 -0.41 16.75
CA ARG A 48 0.90 0.49 17.70
C ARG A 48 0.40 -0.31 18.91
N PRO A 49 0.45 0.24 20.14
CA PRO A 49 -0.08 -0.44 21.33
C PRO A 49 -1.57 -0.77 21.24
N ALA A 50 -2.32 -0.01 20.44
CA ALA A 50 -3.71 -0.28 20.09
C ALA A 50 -3.83 -0.18 18.57
N GLU A 51 -4.22 -1.29 17.94
CA GLU A 51 -4.35 -1.39 16.50
C GLU A 51 -5.77 -1.07 16.04
N VAL A 52 -5.89 -0.53 14.82
CA VAL A 52 -7.19 -0.36 14.15
C VAL A 52 -7.19 -1.25 12.92
N ASP A 53 -7.88 -2.40 13.03
CA ASP A 53 -7.79 -3.47 12.03
C ASP A 53 -8.36 -3.06 10.65
N LEU A 54 -9.43 -2.27 10.63
CA LEU A 54 -10.14 -1.94 9.40
C LEU A 54 -10.83 -0.58 9.47
N LEU A 55 -10.62 0.23 8.43
CA LEU A 55 -11.34 1.48 8.21
C LEU A 55 -11.96 1.47 6.82
N CYS A 56 -13.29 1.59 6.76
CA CYS A 56 -14.02 1.71 5.50
C CYS A 56 -15.15 2.72 5.65
N GLY A 57 -15.00 3.88 5.01
CA GLY A 57 -15.95 4.99 5.13
C GLY A 57 -17.14 4.87 4.16
N ASP A 58 -18.34 5.21 4.65
CA ASP A 58 -19.51 5.44 3.82
C ASP A 58 -19.70 6.93 3.53
N ALA A 59 -19.42 7.34 2.30
CA ALA A 59 -19.57 8.73 1.84
C ALA A 59 -20.95 9.02 1.22
N SER A 60 -21.95 8.15 1.37
CA SER A 60 -23.27 8.27 0.74
C SER A 60 -23.97 9.61 1.04
N LYS A 61 -23.80 10.16 2.24
CA LYS A 61 -24.33 11.49 2.59
C LYS A 61 -23.69 12.59 1.74
N ALA A 62 -22.37 12.62 1.64
CA ALA A 62 -21.66 13.62 0.84
C ALA A 62 -22.01 13.50 -0.66
N GLN A 63 -22.19 12.28 -1.17
CA GLN A 63 -22.62 12.07 -2.55
C GLN A 63 -24.01 12.66 -2.82
N ARG A 64 -24.96 12.49 -1.90
CA ARG A 64 -26.33 13.01 -2.05
C ARG A 64 -26.38 14.53 -1.95
N GLU A 65 -25.80 15.07 -0.87
CA GLU A 65 -25.94 16.49 -0.51
C GLU A 65 -24.97 17.38 -1.29
N LEU A 66 -23.73 16.93 -1.50
CA LEU A 66 -22.66 17.75 -2.07
C LEU A 66 -22.34 17.37 -3.53
N LYS A 67 -22.96 16.30 -4.05
CA LYS A 67 -22.61 15.70 -5.36
C LYS A 67 -21.13 15.33 -5.49
N TRP A 68 -20.46 15.16 -4.35
CA TRP A 68 -19.05 14.82 -4.29
C TRP A 68 -18.82 13.34 -4.56
N ARG A 69 -17.81 13.00 -5.35
CA ARG A 69 -17.32 11.62 -5.57
C ARG A 69 -15.78 11.63 -5.63
N PRO A 70 -15.11 10.57 -5.15
CA PRO A 70 -13.67 10.43 -5.34
C PRO A 70 -13.37 10.31 -6.83
N LYS A 71 -12.30 10.98 -7.29
CA LYS A 71 -11.86 10.96 -8.69
C LYS A 71 -10.70 10.02 -8.94
N VAL A 72 -9.95 9.70 -7.90
CA VAL A 72 -8.75 8.87 -7.94
C VAL A 72 -9.05 7.60 -7.15
N GLY A 73 -8.81 6.44 -7.77
CA GLY A 73 -8.91 5.14 -7.12
C GLY A 73 -7.58 4.70 -6.50
N PHE A 74 -7.61 3.64 -5.69
CA PHE A 74 -6.44 3.13 -4.96
C PHE A 74 -5.24 2.82 -5.86
N ARG A 75 -5.44 2.05 -6.94
CA ARG A 75 -4.36 1.66 -7.87
C ARG A 75 -3.72 2.88 -8.55
N GLU A 76 -4.55 3.83 -8.98
CA GLU A 76 -4.10 5.07 -9.60
C GLU A 76 -3.31 5.92 -8.60
N LEU A 77 -3.76 6.01 -7.34
CA LEU A 77 -3.04 6.70 -6.30
C LEU A 77 -1.65 6.09 -6.06
N VAL A 78 -1.54 4.77 -5.95
CA VAL A 78 -0.25 4.08 -5.79
C VAL A 78 0.69 4.41 -6.95
N GLN A 79 0.19 4.35 -8.19
CA GLN A 79 0.97 4.69 -9.38
C GLN A 79 1.46 6.14 -9.34
N LEU A 80 0.57 7.11 -9.06
CA LEU A 80 0.93 8.53 -8.98
C LEU A 80 2.02 8.81 -7.95
N MET A 81 1.97 8.14 -6.80
CA MET A 81 2.97 8.29 -5.74
C MET A 81 4.34 7.76 -6.17
N VAL A 82 4.39 6.50 -6.65
CA VAL A 82 5.66 5.88 -7.03
C VAL A 82 6.30 6.58 -8.24
N GLU A 83 5.51 6.95 -9.26
CA GLU A 83 6.02 7.69 -10.41
C GLU A 83 6.57 9.07 -10.04
N ALA A 84 5.97 9.73 -9.04
CA ALA A 84 6.49 11.00 -8.54
C ALA A 84 7.85 10.82 -7.87
N ASP A 85 7.96 9.88 -6.92
CA ASP A 85 9.21 9.60 -6.20
C ASP A 85 10.33 9.14 -7.16
N MET A 86 9.99 8.33 -8.16
CA MET A 86 10.93 7.85 -9.19
C MET A 86 11.42 8.97 -10.11
N ARG A 87 10.60 10.01 -10.36
CA ARG A 87 11.04 11.19 -11.11
C ARG A 87 11.94 12.10 -10.28
N GLU A 88 11.68 12.22 -8.98
CA GLU A 88 12.52 13.01 -8.07
C GLU A 88 13.89 12.37 -7.82
N SER A 89 13.95 11.03 -7.83
CA SER A 89 15.17 10.26 -7.56
C SER A 89 16.10 10.07 -8.78
N ARG A 90 15.76 10.64 -9.95
CA ARG A 90 16.55 10.58 -11.19
C ARG A 90 17.33 11.87 -11.42
#